data_AF-A0A7C9S0W5-F1
#
_entry.id   AF-A0A7C9S0W5-F1
#
_cell.length_a   1.000
_cell.length_b   1.000
_cell.length_c   1.000
_cell.angle_alpha   90.00
_cell.angle_beta   90.00
_cell.angle_gamma   90.00
#
_symmetry.space_group_name_H-M   'P 1'
#
loop_
_entity.id
_entity.type
_entity.pdbx_description
1 polymer ?
#
loop_
_entity_poly.entity_id
_entity_poly.type
_entity_poly.pdbx_seq_one_letter_code
_entity_poly.pdbx_strand_id
1 'polypeptide(L)'
;MAKVVRAEAFQVDVPVEALRTDAVQQFVKQETVFVEITTDDGLTGLGYAYTIGTGGSSVLTLLKDHLLPRLVDADARRIERIWHDLFASTRSTTVGAITSLALAALDTALWDLHCLRAGEPLWRMAGGFRREVPLYDTEGGWLHLGTEELVRGAKVDAARIGGITPFLKVAHLAEAFNADVCPHFLMELHVSLAAALPNGKFVEHIPQLRAITKSELTVHNGHALAPDMPGLGIDWDRDAMDDLRVA
;
A
#
# COMPACT_ATOMS: atom_id res chain seq x y z
N MET A 1 2.45 22.83 13.57
CA MET A 1 1.58 21.79 14.17
C MET A 1 1.70 20.59 13.23
N ALA A 2 0.79 19.61 13.15
CA ALA A 2 0.85 18.59 12.09
C ALA A 2 -0.40 18.71 11.20
N LYS A 3 -0.79 19.96 10.92
CA LYS A 3 -2.00 20.28 10.19
C LYS A 3 -1.77 20.13 8.70
N VAL A 4 -2.67 19.48 8.00
CA VAL A 4 -2.60 19.35 6.54
C VAL A 4 -2.81 20.72 5.89
N VAL A 5 -1.84 21.14 5.08
CA VAL A 5 -1.89 22.40 4.31
C VAL A 5 -2.10 22.15 2.82
N ARG A 6 -1.76 20.96 2.33
CA ARG A 6 -1.97 20.55 0.94
C ARG A 6 -2.20 19.05 0.87
N ALA A 7 -3.14 18.63 0.03
CA ALA A 7 -3.41 17.23 -0.25
C ALA A 7 -3.73 17.07 -1.74
N GLU A 8 -2.94 16.28 -2.45
CA GLU A 8 -3.00 16.13 -3.90
C GLU A 8 -2.99 14.64 -4.28
N ALA A 9 -3.54 14.31 -5.44
CA ALA A 9 -3.47 12.97 -5.98
C ALA A 9 -3.12 13.00 -7.47
N PHE A 10 -2.45 11.95 -7.92
CA PHE A 10 -2.05 11.75 -9.30
C PHE A 10 -2.04 10.27 -9.65
N GLN A 11 -2.03 9.97 -10.94
CA GLN A 11 -1.96 8.60 -11.43
C GLN A 11 -0.70 8.39 -12.27
N VAL A 12 -0.03 7.27 -12.02
CA VAL A 12 1.12 6.78 -12.79
C VAL A 12 0.77 5.41 -13.36
N ASP A 13 0.97 5.23 -14.66
CA ASP A 13 0.75 3.95 -15.33
C ASP A 13 2.07 3.18 -15.40
N VAL A 14 2.19 2.15 -14.58
CA VAL A 14 3.40 1.35 -14.47
C VAL A 14 3.34 0.19 -15.48
N PRO A 15 4.29 0.10 -16.42
CA PRO A 15 4.32 -0.99 -17.39
C PRO A 15 4.58 -2.33 -16.71
N VAL A 16 4.04 -3.41 -17.27
CA VAL A 16 4.44 -4.77 -16.86
C VAL A 16 5.71 -5.17 -17.62
N GLU A 17 6.66 -5.83 -16.97
CA GLU A 17 7.91 -6.29 -17.61
C GLU A 17 7.63 -7.33 -18.72
N ALA A 18 6.58 -8.13 -18.53
CA ALA A 18 6.11 -9.11 -19.49
C ALA A 18 4.58 -9.17 -19.47
N LEU A 19 3.96 -9.60 -20.57
CA LEU A 19 2.52 -9.87 -20.61
C LEU A 19 2.20 -10.94 -19.56
N ARG A 20 1.42 -10.56 -18.54
CA ARG A 20 0.97 -11.47 -17.48
C ARG A 20 -0.46 -11.90 -17.72
N THR A 21 -0.71 -13.20 -17.63
CA THR A 21 -2.04 -13.79 -17.80
C THR A 21 -2.30 -14.77 -16.66
N ASP A 22 -3.39 -14.58 -15.93
CA ASP A 22 -3.87 -15.55 -14.94
C ASP A 22 -5.14 -16.25 -15.44
N ALA A 23 -5.81 -17.03 -14.59
CA ALA A 23 -7.02 -17.77 -14.97
C ALA A 23 -8.22 -16.88 -15.33
N VAL A 24 -8.21 -15.60 -14.95
CA VAL A 24 -9.35 -14.68 -15.05
C VAL A 24 -9.07 -13.41 -15.86
N GLN A 25 -7.81 -13.02 -16.04
CA GLN A 25 -7.46 -11.75 -16.70
C GLN A 25 -6.06 -11.72 -17.33
N GLN A 26 -5.85 -10.72 -18.19
CA GLN A 26 -4.55 -10.36 -18.74
C GLN A 26 -4.21 -8.93 -18.35
N PHE A 27 -2.96 -8.70 -17.96
CA PHE A 27 -2.50 -7.40 -17.47
C PHE A 27 -1.46 -6.81 -18.41
N VAL A 28 -1.74 -5.61 -18.91
CA VAL A 28 -0.82 -4.85 -19.78
C VAL A 28 -0.16 -3.68 -19.04
N LYS A 29 -0.72 -3.26 -17.91
CA LYS A 29 -0.20 -2.21 -17.03
C LYS A 29 -0.82 -2.32 -15.64
N GLN A 30 -0.17 -1.70 -14.66
CA GLN A 30 -0.76 -1.36 -13.37
C GLN A 30 -1.05 0.13 -13.32
N GLU A 31 -2.30 0.52 -13.09
CA GLU A 31 -2.65 1.91 -12.79
C GLU A 31 -2.38 2.15 -11.30
N THR A 32 -1.42 3.02 -10.97
CA THR A 32 -1.05 3.32 -9.59
C THR A 32 -1.51 4.73 -9.25
N VAL A 33 -2.35 4.85 -8.22
CA VAL A 33 -2.90 6.13 -7.76
C VAL A 33 -2.16 6.54 -6.50
N PHE A 34 -1.53 7.71 -6.56
CA PHE A 34 -0.75 8.30 -5.49
C PHE A 34 -1.51 9.41 -4.79
N VAL A 35 -1.26 9.57 -3.50
CA VAL A 35 -1.72 10.69 -2.68
C VAL A 35 -0.51 11.30 -1.97
N GLU A 36 -0.33 12.61 -2.12
CA GLU A 36 0.64 13.39 -1.36
C GLU A 36 -0.08 14.28 -0.37
N ILE A 37 0.39 14.27 0.89
CA ILE A 37 -0.15 15.10 1.95
C ILE A 37 1.00 15.88 2.56
N THR A 38 0.93 17.22 2.48
CA THR A 38 1.89 18.14 3.09
C THR A 38 1.29 18.78 4.33
N THR A 39 2.08 18.85 5.39
CA THR A 39 1.68 19.47 6.67
C THR A 39 2.41 20.79 6.96
N ASP A 40 1.89 21.58 7.89
CA ASP A 40 2.42 22.90 8.28
C ASP A 40 3.80 22.87 8.97
N ASP A 41 4.29 21.68 9.33
CA ASP A 41 5.66 21.41 9.78
C ASP A 41 6.64 21.11 8.62
N GLY A 42 6.19 21.18 7.37
CA GLY A 42 7.03 21.03 6.17
C GLY A 42 7.25 19.58 5.72
N LEU A 43 6.68 18.59 6.41
CA LEU A 43 6.73 17.19 5.98
C LEU A 43 5.69 16.92 4.88
N THR A 44 6.07 16.05 3.93
CA THR A 44 5.17 15.51 2.92
C THR A 44 5.28 13.99 2.96
N GLY A 45 4.15 13.31 3.13
CA GLY A 45 4.09 11.84 2.98
C GLY A 45 3.44 11.46 1.67
N LEU A 46 3.88 10.32 1.14
CA LEU A 46 3.43 9.77 -0.13
C LEU A 46 2.82 8.39 0.12
N GLY A 47 1.54 8.26 -0.21
CA GLY A 47 0.80 7.02 -0.16
C GLY A 47 0.31 6.60 -1.53
N TYR A 48 -0.12 5.35 -1.65
CA TYR A 48 -0.51 4.80 -2.93
C TYR A 48 -1.47 3.62 -2.80
N ALA A 49 -2.21 3.40 -3.88
CA ALA A 49 -2.99 2.19 -4.12
C ALA A 49 -2.88 1.86 -5.61
N TYR A 50 -3.41 0.70 -6.01
CA TYR A 50 -3.29 0.24 -7.38
C TYR A 50 -4.59 -0.37 -7.90
N THR A 51 -4.75 -0.31 -9.21
CA THR A 51 -5.67 -1.16 -9.96
C THR A 51 -4.86 -1.90 -11.01
N ILE A 52 -5.34 -3.07 -11.43
CA ILE A 52 -4.75 -3.74 -12.58
C ILE A 52 -5.74 -3.65 -13.74
N GLY A 53 -5.28 -3.12 -14.88
CA GLY A 53 -6.13 -2.80 -16.00
C GLY A 53 -6.79 -1.43 -15.87
N THR A 54 -8.03 -1.37 -15.38
CA THR A 54 -8.86 -0.15 -15.40
C THR A 54 -9.49 0.18 -14.04
N GLY A 55 -9.54 1.46 -13.73
CA GLY A 55 -10.28 2.01 -12.58
C GLY A 55 -9.56 3.13 -11.84
N GLY A 56 -8.27 3.32 -12.12
CA GLY A 56 -7.42 4.35 -11.51
C GLY A 56 -8.02 5.75 -11.64
N SER A 57 -8.56 6.09 -12.81
CA SER A 57 -9.20 7.39 -13.05
C SER A 57 -10.41 7.62 -12.15
N SER A 58 -11.20 6.58 -11.87
CA SER A 58 -12.36 6.69 -10.98
C SER A 58 -11.94 6.86 -9.51
N VAL A 59 -10.88 6.17 -9.09
CA VAL A 59 -10.27 6.36 -7.76
C VAL A 59 -9.73 7.78 -7.64
N LEU A 60 -9.02 8.26 -8.66
CA LEU A 60 -8.42 9.60 -8.71
C LEU A 60 -9.48 10.70 -8.62
N THR A 61 -10.58 10.59 -9.37
CA THR A 61 -11.69 11.56 -9.31
C THR A 61 -12.34 11.56 -7.93
N LEU A 62 -12.60 10.39 -7.33
CA LEU A 62 -13.15 10.32 -5.95
C LEU A 62 -12.23 11.02 -4.95
N LEU A 63 -10.92 10.82 -5.06
CA LEU A 63 -9.92 11.50 -4.22
C LEU A 63 -9.99 13.02 -4.39
N LYS A 64 -9.81 13.50 -5.63
CA LYS A 64 -9.70 14.93 -5.96
C LYS A 64 -10.99 15.70 -5.62
N ASP A 65 -12.15 15.15 -5.98
CA ASP A 65 -13.41 15.89 -5.90
C ASP A 65 -14.04 15.84 -4.50
N HIS A 66 -13.78 14.79 -3.72
CA HIS A 66 -14.59 14.50 -2.54
C HIS A 66 -13.81 14.20 -1.26
N LEU A 67 -12.64 13.57 -1.33
CA LEU A 67 -11.91 13.15 -0.12
C LEU A 67 -10.81 14.14 0.27
N LEU A 68 -9.91 14.48 -0.63
CA LEU A 68 -8.75 15.35 -0.33
C LEU A 68 -9.13 16.76 0.13
N PRO A 69 -10.16 17.44 -0.43
CA PRO A 69 -10.57 18.76 0.06
C PRO A 69 -10.97 18.77 1.54
N ARG A 70 -11.37 17.62 2.10
CA ARG A 70 -11.78 17.48 3.50
C ARG A 70 -10.60 17.35 4.46
N LEU A 71 -9.39 17.12 3.95
CA LEU A 71 -8.18 16.99 4.76
C LEU A 71 -7.60 18.33 5.21
N VAL A 72 -7.86 19.42 4.48
CA VAL A 72 -7.29 20.73 4.79
C VAL A 72 -7.62 21.11 6.25
N ASP A 73 -6.62 21.60 6.97
CA ASP A 73 -6.65 21.91 8.41
C ASP A 73 -6.80 20.71 9.36
N ALA A 74 -6.98 19.48 8.85
CA ALA A 74 -7.03 18.29 9.69
C ALA A 74 -5.67 18.01 10.34
N ASP A 75 -5.69 17.51 11.57
CA ASP A 75 -4.49 17.06 12.27
C ASP A 75 -4.07 15.68 11.74
N ALA A 76 -3.02 15.63 10.91
CA ALA A 76 -2.54 14.43 10.23
C ALA A 76 -2.11 13.31 11.19
N ARG A 77 -1.88 13.62 12.48
CA ARG A 77 -1.57 12.62 13.52
C ARG A 77 -2.78 11.75 13.88
N ARG A 78 -3.99 12.17 13.54
CA ARG A 78 -5.23 11.48 13.90
C ARG A 78 -5.71 10.56 12.77
N ILE A 79 -4.84 9.66 12.32
CA ILE A 79 -5.07 8.78 11.15
C ILE A 79 -6.43 8.06 11.25
N GLU A 80 -6.68 7.36 12.35
CA GLU A 80 -7.96 6.67 12.62
C GLU A 80 -9.18 7.60 12.51
N ARG A 81 -9.06 8.81 13.04
CA ARG A 81 -10.16 9.79 12.99
C ARG A 81 -10.42 10.23 11.56
N ILE A 82 -9.36 10.58 10.83
CA ILE A 82 -9.46 10.99 9.42
C ILE A 82 -10.07 9.86 8.60
N TRP A 83 -9.56 8.64 8.76
CA TRP A 83 -10.06 7.46 8.06
C TRP A 83 -11.56 7.26 8.30
N HIS A 84 -12.00 7.27 9.56
CA HIS A 84 -13.42 7.10 9.91
C HIS A 84 -14.31 8.24 9.43
N ASP A 85 -13.84 9.49 9.49
CA ASP A 85 -14.59 10.65 9.00
C ASP A 85 -14.79 10.58 7.47
N LEU A 86 -13.75 10.17 6.73
CA LEU A 86 -13.82 9.99 5.28
C LEU A 86 -14.67 8.78 4.90
N PHE A 87 -14.47 7.64 5.55
CA PHE A 87 -15.29 6.45 5.37
C PHE A 87 -16.77 6.77 5.58
N ALA A 88 -17.11 7.45 6.69
CA ALA A 88 -18.48 7.87 6.97
C ALA A 88 -19.03 8.87 5.93
N SER A 89 -18.19 9.75 5.37
CA SER A 89 -18.62 10.68 4.32
C SER A 89 -19.01 9.98 3.02
N THR A 90 -18.47 8.76 2.79
CA THR A 90 -18.79 7.94 1.61
C THR A 90 -19.97 7.01 1.83
N ARG A 91 -20.72 7.09 2.94
CA ARG A 91 -21.65 6.04 3.43
C ARG A 91 -22.48 5.32 2.35
N SER A 92 -23.00 6.06 1.37
CA SER A 92 -23.85 5.53 0.29
C SER A 92 -23.08 4.79 -0.82
N THR A 93 -21.77 5.04 -0.94
CA THR A 93 -20.84 4.46 -1.92
C THR A 93 -19.66 3.74 -1.25
N THR A 94 -19.70 3.55 0.07
CA THR A 94 -18.60 3.00 0.86
C THR A 94 -18.21 1.59 0.46
N VAL A 95 -19.20 0.77 0.08
CA VAL A 95 -18.97 -0.63 -0.30
C VAL A 95 -18.48 -0.66 -1.75
N GLY A 96 -17.18 -0.90 -1.95
CA GLY A 96 -16.63 -1.11 -3.28
C GLY A 96 -15.13 -0.90 -3.38
N ALA A 97 -14.55 -1.42 -4.47
CA ALA A 97 -13.12 -1.34 -4.75
C ALA A 97 -12.64 0.11 -4.89
N ILE A 98 -13.39 0.97 -5.58
CA ILE A 98 -12.99 2.37 -5.83
C ILE A 98 -12.80 3.15 -4.52
N THR A 99 -13.79 3.09 -3.62
CA THR A 99 -13.71 3.78 -2.33
C THR A 99 -12.61 3.20 -1.44
N SER A 100 -12.45 1.88 -1.43
CA SER A 100 -11.41 1.21 -0.62
C SER A 100 -10.01 1.60 -1.09
N LEU A 101 -9.76 1.63 -2.40
CA LEU A 101 -8.47 2.03 -2.97
C LEU A 101 -8.18 3.51 -2.71
N ALA A 102 -9.19 4.39 -2.81
CA ALA A 102 -9.04 5.80 -2.49
C ALA A 102 -8.65 6.01 -1.01
N LEU A 103 -9.35 5.32 -0.10
CA LEU A 103 -9.01 5.35 1.33
C LEU A 103 -7.62 4.77 1.59
N ALA A 104 -7.20 3.72 0.88
CA ALA A 104 -5.88 3.13 1.04
C ALA A 104 -4.73 4.05 0.63
N ALA A 105 -4.85 4.74 -0.52
CA ALA A 105 -3.82 5.68 -0.97
C ALA A 105 -3.65 6.84 0.01
N LEU A 106 -4.76 7.32 0.58
CA LEU A 106 -4.75 8.37 1.60
C LEU A 106 -4.20 7.89 2.95
N ASP A 107 -4.64 6.72 3.40
CA ASP A 107 -4.23 6.14 4.69
C ASP A 107 -2.73 5.84 4.71
N THR A 108 -2.20 5.28 3.63
CA THR A 108 -0.76 5.03 3.48
C THR A 108 0.04 6.33 3.47
N ALA A 109 -0.46 7.42 2.90
CA ALA A 109 0.21 8.73 2.93
C ALA A 109 0.28 9.33 4.34
N LEU A 110 -0.79 9.17 5.13
CA LEU A 110 -0.82 9.60 6.53
C LEU A 110 0.13 8.78 7.41
N TRP A 111 0.21 7.47 7.17
CA TRP A 111 1.18 6.60 7.84
C TRP A 111 2.62 6.91 7.45
N ASP A 112 2.88 7.22 6.18
CA ASP A 112 4.19 7.69 5.73
C ASP A 112 4.60 8.96 6.48
N LEU A 113 3.73 9.98 6.51
CA LEU A 113 3.90 11.19 7.31
C LEU A 113 4.17 10.89 8.80
N HIS A 114 3.47 9.91 9.37
CA HIS A 114 3.62 9.54 10.77
C HIS A 114 5.01 8.96 11.06
N CYS A 115 5.46 8.04 10.20
CA CYS A 115 6.77 7.40 10.27
C CYS A 115 7.91 8.41 10.01
N LEU A 116 7.79 9.24 8.98
CA LEU A 116 8.76 10.31 8.67
C LEU A 116 8.93 11.27 9.84
N ARG A 117 7.82 11.67 10.47
CA ARG A 117 7.85 12.58 11.63
C ARG A 117 8.49 11.95 12.87
N ALA A 118 8.33 10.63 13.04
CA ALA A 118 8.99 9.89 14.10
C ALA A 118 10.47 9.60 13.80
N GLY A 119 10.90 9.71 12.54
CA GLY A 119 12.23 9.27 12.11
C GLY A 119 12.39 7.75 12.15
N GLU A 120 11.28 7.00 12.05
CA GLU A 120 11.24 5.55 12.22
C GLU A 120 10.64 4.86 10.99
N PRO A 121 11.09 3.65 10.63
CA PRO A 121 10.50 2.89 9.54
C PRO A 121 9.14 2.29 9.95
N LEU A 122 8.27 2.09 8.97
CA LEU A 122 6.91 1.57 9.17
C LEU A 122 6.86 0.28 10.01
N TRP A 123 7.76 -0.68 9.77
CA TRP A 123 7.71 -1.96 10.48
C TRP A 123 7.91 -1.84 11.99
N ARG A 124 8.69 -0.86 12.46
CA ARG A 124 8.85 -0.57 13.89
C ARG A 124 7.63 0.18 14.42
N MET A 125 7.17 1.19 13.68
CA MET A 125 6.01 2.00 14.06
C MET A 125 4.73 1.17 14.18
N ALA A 126 4.59 0.13 13.36
CA ALA A 126 3.42 -0.74 13.34
C ALA A 126 3.47 -1.92 14.34
N GLY A 127 4.61 -2.19 14.99
CA GLY A 127 4.69 -3.25 16.02
C GLY A 127 6.10 -3.80 16.29
N GLY A 128 6.97 -3.83 15.27
CA GLY A 128 8.40 -4.13 15.44
C GLY A 128 8.75 -5.58 15.75
N PHE A 129 7.96 -6.57 15.32
CA PHE A 129 8.18 -7.98 15.70
C PHE A 129 9.51 -8.57 15.19
N ARG A 130 9.81 -8.43 13.90
CA ARG A 130 11.05 -8.91 13.28
C ARG A 130 11.39 -8.10 12.05
N ARG A 131 12.64 -8.15 11.61
CA ARG A 131 13.07 -7.45 10.37
C ARG A 131 13.04 -8.33 9.13
N GLU A 132 13.30 -9.62 9.28
CA GLU A 132 13.35 -10.57 8.17
C GLU A 132 12.03 -11.34 8.06
N VAL A 133 11.46 -11.40 6.85
CA VAL A 133 10.21 -12.11 6.59
C VAL A 133 10.44 -13.12 5.48
N PRO A 134 10.11 -14.41 5.68
CA PRO A 134 10.16 -15.40 4.61
C PRO A 134 9.37 -14.92 3.39
N LEU A 135 9.92 -15.16 2.21
CA LEU A 135 9.34 -14.71 0.97
C LEU A 135 8.94 -15.94 0.14
N TYR A 136 7.82 -15.83 -0.57
CA TYR A 136 7.48 -16.81 -1.59
C TYR A 136 7.28 -16.08 -2.91
N ASP A 137 7.67 -16.76 -3.99
CA ASP A 137 7.63 -16.20 -5.33
C ASP A 137 6.32 -16.57 -6.03
N THR A 138 5.66 -15.57 -6.60
CA THR A 138 4.47 -15.76 -7.45
C THR A 138 4.84 -15.70 -8.93
N GLU A 139 6.00 -15.16 -9.31
CA GLU A 139 6.49 -15.16 -10.70
C GLU A 139 6.83 -16.58 -11.18
N GLY A 140 7.17 -17.51 -10.28
CA GLY A 140 7.23 -18.95 -10.55
C GLY A 140 5.86 -19.66 -10.52
N GLY A 141 4.80 -18.96 -10.12
CA GLY A 141 3.49 -19.42 -9.66
C GLY A 141 2.44 -19.79 -10.73
N TRP A 142 2.79 -19.67 -12.02
CA TRP A 142 1.83 -19.71 -13.14
C TRP A 142 1.16 -21.09 -13.29
N LEU A 143 0.12 -21.18 -14.14
CA LEU A 143 -0.85 -22.29 -14.33
C LEU A 143 -0.34 -23.76 -14.37
N HIS A 144 0.96 -23.99 -14.33
CA HIS A 144 1.61 -25.29 -14.27
C HIS A 144 1.76 -25.86 -12.83
N LEU A 145 1.40 -25.12 -11.78
CA LEU A 145 1.49 -25.57 -10.38
C LEU A 145 0.16 -26.08 -9.80
N GLY A 146 0.24 -26.93 -8.75
CA GLY A 146 -0.91 -27.62 -8.15
C GLY A 146 -1.80 -26.74 -7.25
N THR A 147 -3.10 -27.01 -7.25
CA THR A 147 -4.14 -26.20 -6.57
C THR A 147 -3.95 -26.11 -5.05
N GLU A 148 -3.49 -27.16 -4.38
CA GLU A 148 -3.28 -27.15 -2.92
C GLU A 148 -2.12 -26.23 -2.49
N GLU A 149 -1.13 -26.01 -3.36
CA GLU A 149 0.00 -25.11 -3.12
C GLU A 149 -0.40 -23.64 -3.32
N LEU A 150 -1.29 -23.37 -4.28
CA LEU A 150 -1.83 -22.03 -4.54
C LEU A 150 -2.80 -21.56 -3.43
N VAL A 151 -3.62 -22.47 -2.88
CA VAL A 151 -4.64 -22.13 -1.87
C VAL A 151 -4.02 -21.80 -0.50
N ARG A 152 -2.84 -22.35 -0.18
CA ARG A 152 -2.12 -22.05 1.07
C ARG A 152 -1.53 -20.63 1.12
N GLY A 153 -1.48 -19.94 -0.03
CA GLY A 153 -0.91 -18.59 -0.20
C GLY A 153 -1.94 -17.46 -0.35
N ALA A 154 -3.24 -17.66 -0.12
CA ALA A 154 -4.27 -16.64 -0.36
C ALA A 154 -4.50 -15.69 0.84
N LYS A 155 -4.67 -14.40 0.54
CA LYS A 155 -4.12 -13.25 1.28
C LYS A 155 -5.12 -12.23 1.85
N VAL A 156 -4.61 -11.38 2.75
CA VAL A 156 -5.14 -10.03 3.05
C VAL A 156 -4.34 -9.00 2.23
N ASP A 157 -4.99 -8.00 1.65
CA ASP A 157 -4.32 -6.95 0.85
C ASP A 157 -4.66 -5.58 1.45
N ALA A 158 -3.65 -4.84 1.92
CA ALA A 158 -3.86 -3.53 2.56
C ALA A 158 -4.57 -2.53 1.60
N ALA A 159 -4.25 -2.55 0.30
CA ALA A 159 -4.90 -1.66 -0.66
C ALA A 159 -6.39 -1.97 -0.83
N ARG A 160 -6.77 -3.26 -0.80
CA ARG A 160 -8.16 -3.68 -1.03
C ARG A 160 -9.09 -3.40 0.16
N ILE A 161 -8.54 -3.26 1.36
CA ILE A 161 -9.33 -3.08 2.59
C ILE A 161 -9.28 -1.66 3.14
N GLY A 162 -8.61 -0.72 2.46
CA GLY A 162 -8.60 0.68 2.81
C GLY A 162 -7.36 1.19 3.53
N GLY A 163 -6.23 0.48 3.46
CA GLY A 163 -4.92 0.94 3.93
C GLY A 163 -4.32 0.12 5.08
N ILE A 164 -3.28 0.68 5.70
CA ILE A 164 -2.56 0.13 6.85
C ILE A 164 -3.48 0.06 8.08
N THR A 165 -4.27 1.12 8.32
CA THR A 165 -5.17 1.19 9.48
C THR A 165 -6.15 0.01 9.56
N PRO A 166 -6.95 -0.29 8.52
CA PRO A 166 -7.78 -1.49 8.51
C PRO A 166 -6.98 -2.80 8.43
N PHE A 167 -5.80 -2.81 7.80
CA PHE A 167 -4.92 -3.99 7.78
C PHE A 167 -4.52 -4.45 9.19
N LEU A 168 -4.09 -3.54 10.06
CA LEU A 168 -3.72 -3.89 11.44
C LEU A 168 -4.90 -4.47 12.22
N LYS A 169 -6.12 -3.96 12.00
CA LYS A 169 -7.35 -4.51 12.63
C LYS A 169 -7.62 -5.94 12.16
N VAL A 170 -7.52 -6.21 10.87
CA VAL A 170 -7.69 -7.54 10.30
C VAL A 170 -6.60 -8.50 10.80
N ALA A 171 -5.36 -8.04 10.89
CA ALA A 171 -4.24 -8.86 11.35
C ALA A 171 -4.37 -9.26 12.81
N HIS A 172 -4.69 -8.32 13.71
CA HIS A 172 -4.94 -8.62 15.11
C HIS A 172 -6.18 -9.51 15.30
N LEU A 173 -7.21 -9.34 14.47
CA LEU A 173 -8.35 -10.25 14.49
C LEU A 173 -7.94 -11.67 14.07
N ALA A 174 -7.17 -11.81 12.99
CA ALA A 174 -6.64 -13.11 12.54
C ALA A 174 -5.76 -13.77 13.62
N GLU A 175 -4.93 -12.98 14.30
CA GLU A 175 -4.09 -13.44 15.41
C GLU A 175 -4.93 -14.03 16.55
N ALA A 176 -6.07 -13.43 16.88
CA ALA A 176 -7.00 -13.96 17.89
C ALA A 176 -7.56 -15.35 17.55
N PHE A 177 -7.51 -15.76 16.27
CA PHE A 177 -7.88 -17.10 15.79
C PHE A 177 -6.67 -17.99 15.48
N ASN A 178 -5.45 -17.59 15.87
CA ASN A 178 -4.20 -18.25 15.51
C ASN A 178 -4.02 -18.41 13.99
N ALA A 179 -4.55 -17.46 13.22
CA ALA A 179 -4.43 -17.45 11.78
C ALA A 179 -3.24 -16.57 11.35
N ASP A 180 -2.44 -17.12 10.45
CA ASP A 180 -1.35 -16.44 9.79
C ASP A 180 -1.86 -15.43 8.76
N VAL A 181 -1.12 -14.34 8.57
CA VAL A 181 -1.36 -13.29 7.56
C VAL A 181 -0.25 -13.33 6.53
N CYS A 182 -0.63 -13.59 5.28
CA CYS A 182 0.25 -13.53 4.12
C CYS A 182 -0.26 -12.41 3.21
N PRO A 183 0.35 -11.21 3.18
CA PRO A 183 -0.15 -10.13 2.36
C PRO A 183 -0.06 -10.35 0.83
N HIS A 184 -0.97 -9.72 0.08
CA HIS A 184 -1.03 -9.75 -1.38
C HIS A 184 -0.35 -8.56 -2.03
N PHE A 185 0.47 -8.81 -3.03
CA PHE A 185 1.01 -7.77 -3.90
C PHE A 185 1.75 -6.69 -3.10
N LEU A 186 1.93 -5.48 -3.67
CA LEU A 186 2.53 -4.29 -3.03
C LEU A 186 3.66 -4.65 -2.05
N MET A 187 4.63 -5.43 -2.51
CA MET A 187 5.60 -6.08 -1.63
C MET A 187 6.42 -5.06 -0.83
N GLU A 188 6.64 -3.89 -1.42
CA GLU A 188 7.36 -2.76 -0.84
C GLU A 188 6.65 -2.18 0.39
N LEU A 189 5.31 -2.18 0.41
CA LEU A 189 4.51 -1.80 1.58
C LEU A 189 4.36 -2.99 2.55
N HIS A 190 4.03 -4.15 2.01
CA HIS A 190 3.63 -5.31 2.80
C HIS A 190 4.78 -5.98 3.55
N VAL A 191 6.03 -5.84 3.10
CA VAL A 191 7.19 -6.32 3.87
C VAL A 191 7.22 -5.70 5.25
N SER A 192 6.96 -4.40 5.36
CA SER A 192 6.96 -3.68 6.64
C SER A 192 5.80 -4.12 7.53
N LEU A 193 4.64 -4.40 6.95
CA LEU A 193 3.47 -4.84 7.71
C LEU A 193 3.60 -6.29 8.19
N ALA A 194 4.11 -7.19 7.36
CA ALA A 194 4.38 -8.58 7.77
C ALA A 194 5.51 -8.66 8.82
N ALA A 195 6.52 -7.79 8.72
CA ALA A 195 7.60 -7.65 9.68
C ALA A 195 7.12 -7.13 11.04
N ALA A 196 6.12 -6.25 11.05
CA ALA A 196 5.57 -5.65 12.27
C ALA A 196 4.81 -6.64 13.17
N LEU A 197 4.27 -7.73 12.59
CA LEU A 197 3.26 -8.57 13.25
C LEU A 197 3.77 -10.00 13.54
N PRO A 198 3.44 -10.59 14.71
CA PRO A 198 3.82 -11.96 15.04
C PRO A 198 3.25 -13.00 14.06
N ASN A 199 2.00 -12.79 13.62
CA ASN A 199 1.31 -13.67 12.69
C ASN A 199 1.51 -13.28 11.22
N GLY A 200 2.31 -12.26 10.90
CA GLY A 200 2.77 -12.05 9.53
C GLY A 200 3.67 -13.22 9.14
N LYS A 201 3.32 -14.00 8.11
CA LYS A 201 4.03 -15.27 7.82
C LYS A 201 4.93 -15.18 6.61
N PHE A 202 4.40 -14.71 5.48
CA PHE A 202 5.13 -14.57 4.24
C PHE A 202 4.84 -13.25 3.54
N VAL A 203 5.79 -12.77 2.74
CA VAL A 203 5.57 -11.69 1.78
C VAL A 203 5.63 -12.28 0.37
N GLU A 204 4.69 -11.88 -0.47
CA GLU A 204 4.72 -12.21 -1.89
C GLU A 204 5.71 -11.32 -2.63
N HIS A 205 6.47 -11.92 -3.54
CA HIS A 205 7.40 -11.19 -4.37
C HIS A 205 6.87 -11.02 -5.80
N ILE A 206 6.48 -9.78 -6.12
CA ILE A 206 6.15 -9.33 -7.46
C ILE A 206 6.73 -7.93 -7.62
N PRO A 207 7.88 -7.76 -8.31
CA PRO A 207 8.63 -6.51 -8.34
C PRO A 207 8.04 -5.48 -9.31
N GLN A 208 6.75 -5.20 -9.16
CA GLN A 208 6.00 -4.38 -10.13
C GLN A 208 6.39 -2.90 -10.10
N LEU A 209 6.92 -2.38 -9.00
CA LEU A 209 7.24 -0.96 -8.87
C LEU A 209 8.64 -0.57 -9.37
N ARG A 210 9.43 -1.52 -9.91
CA ARG A 210 10.80 -1.27 -10.42
C ARG A 210 10.93 -0.08 -11.36
N ALA A 211 9.91 0.15 -12.20
CA ALA A 211 9.94 1.25 -13.16
C ALA A 211 9.81 2.64 -12.51
N ILE A 212 9.48 2.72 -11.22
CA ILE A 212 9.25 3.96 -10.47
C ILE A 212 9.97 3.99 -9.11
N THR A 213 10.92 3.08 -8.87
CA THR A 213 11.76 3.05 -7.67
C THR A 213 13.24 2.99 -8.04
N LYS A 214 14.09 3.60 -7.21
CA LYS A 214 15.55 3.59 -7.38
C LYS A 214 16.22 2.34 -6.83
N SER A 215 15.54 1.66 -5.92
CA SER A 215 16.02 0.43 -5.29
C SER A 215 14.90 -0.59 -5.17
N GLU A 216 15.28 -1.87 -5.17
CA GLU A 216 14.37 -2.99 -4.96
C GLU A 216 14.36 -3.46 -3.51
N LEU A 217 13.34 -4.25 -3.17
CA LEU A 217 13.28 -4.98 -1.92
C LEU A 217 14.52 -5.86 -1.76
N THR A 218 15.25 -5.69 -0.66
CA THR A 218 16.43 -6.51 -0.40
C THR A 218 16.01 -7.93 0.00
N VAL A 219 16.47 -8.92 -0.77
CA VAL A 219 16.22 -10.34 -0.51
C VAL A 219 17.53 -11.04 -0.19
N HIS A 220 17.57 -11.74 0.94
CA HIS A 220 18.73 -12.51 1.39
C HIS A 220 18.28 -13.88 1.91
N ASN A 221 18.85 -14.96 1.35
CA ASN A 221 18.54 -16.35 1.73
C ASN A 221 17.03 -16.67 1.79
N GLY A 222 16.26 -16.23 0.80
CA GLY A 222 14.81 -16.47 0.72
C GLY A 222 13.96 -15.62 1.68
N HIS A 223 14.54 -14.59 2.29
CA HIS A 223 13.85 -13.66 3.17
C HIS A 223 13.90 -12.25 2.61
N ALA A 224 12.79 -11.53 2.67
CA ALA A 224 12.77 -10.08 2.47
C ALA A 224 13.19 -9.37 3.75
N LEU A 225 13.95 -8.29 3.58
CA LEU A 225 14.33 -7.39 4.67
C LEU A 225 13.41 -6.18 4.68
N ALA A 226 12.73 -5.95 5.80
CA ALA A 226 12.01 -4.69 6.00
C ALA A 226 13.01 -3.51 6.01
N PRO A 227 12.67 -2.40 5.34
CA PRO A 227 13.55 -1.25 5.19
C PRO A 227 13.81 -0.55 6.53
N ASP A 228 15.00 0.03 6.70
CA ASP A 228 15.34 0.86 7.87
C ASP A 228 15.08 2.36 7.63
N MET A 229 14.76 2.74 6.40
CA MET A 229 14.48 4.13 6.03
C MET A 229 13.17 4.60 6.69
N PRO A 230 13.13 5.80 7.29
CA PRO A 230 11.89 6.37 7.80
C PRO A 230 10.80 6.48 6.72
N GLY A 231 9.53 6.43 7.15
CA GLY A 231 8.40 6.39 6.22
C GLY A 231 7.96 4.96 5.90
N LEU A 232 7.30 4.79 4.75
CA LEU A 232 6.99 3.47 4.19
C LEU A 232 8.27 2.71 3.80
N GLY A 233 9.39 3.40 3.64
CA GLY A 233 10.69 2.83 3.32
C GLY A 233 10.86 2.46 1.84
N ILE A 234 10.16 3.16 0.95
CA ILE A 234 10.21 2.99 -0.51
C ILE A 234 11.03 4.13 -1.11
N ASP A 235 12.10 3.80 -1.84
CA ASP A 235 12.97 4.79 -2.51
C ASP A 235 12.40 5.15 -3.88
N TRP A 236 11.43 6.06 -3.88
CA TRP A 236 10.72 6.50 -5.09
C TRP A 236 11.61 7.26 -6.07
N ASP A 237 11.49 6.93 -7.35
CA ASP A 237 12.08 7.70 -8.45
C ASP A 237 11.07 8.73 -8.97
N ARG A 238 11.16 9.96 -8.45
CA ARG A 238 10.22 11.03 -8.81
C ARG A 238 10.27 11.42 -10.29
N ASP A 239 11.44 11.38 -10.91
CA ASP A 239 11.58 11.72 -12.33
C ASP A 239 10.88 10.63 -13.18
N ALA A 240 11.11 9.35 -12.87
CA ALA A 240 10.44 8.24 -13.55
C ALA A 240 8.92 8.22 -13.31
N MET A 241 8.47 8.59 -12.11
CA MET A 241 7.05 8.74 -11.80
C MET A 241 6.40 9.85 -12.63
N ASP A 242 7.07 11.00 -12.77
CA ASP A 242 6.58 12.12 -13.57
C ASP A 242 6.54 11.77 -15.07
N ASP A 243 7.54 11.04 -15.59
CA ASP A 243 7.57 10.56 -16.98
C ASP A 243 6.42 9.60 -17.31
N LEU A 244 5.96 8.83 -16.32
CA LEU A 244 4.87 7.85 -16.45
C LEU A 244 3.52 8.38 -15.94
N ARG A 245 3.44 9.65 -15.56
CA ARG A 245 2.24 10.27 -15.02
C ARG A 245 1.20 10.51 -16.11
N VAL A 246 -0.04 10.11 -15.84
CA VAL A 246 -1.16 10.23 -16.79
C VAL A 246 -2.26 11.20 -16.32
N ALA A 247 -2.31 11.55 -15.02
CA ALA A 247 -3.29 12.49 -14.45
C ALA A 247 -2.88 13.04 -13.06
#